data_AF-A0A1S8LYV6-F1
#
_entry.id   AF-A0A1S8LYV6-F1
#
_cell.length_a   1.000
_cell.length_b   1.000
_cell.length_c   1.000
_cell.angle_alpha   90.00
_cell.angle_beta   90.00
_cell.angle_gamma   90.00
#
_symmetry.space_group_name_H-M   'P 1'
#
loop_
_entity.id
_entity.type
_entity.pdbx_description
1 polymer ?
#
loop_
_entity_poly.entity_id
_entity_poly.type
_entity_poly.pdbx_seq_one_letter_code
_entity_poly.pdbx_strand_id
1 'polypeptide(L)'
;MNTYKKDFENIPSSSKLDLTIDNAIIKAKNHKKLIHLSKLLSSISVLFILFTLGINFNTFFANSFNNLPILSSLEKALNFHYDKNLMTKVKEYTSPSVNLSSSNKNITLTINKIIGDNKDVFILYTLKNNNKLLISNFTLEDSKGKVIFDSKNFKSKIKPTILENNKEISFVSSDNGYKAVVTSLNYSKAKSETYGSMELISLNNTNKRIPKNILLKVSTIKNNTSSIDGDWNIPLTLQKNSEKPKEYNNIKFSANNTDCIINYLRIYPTHMDMNIKLGINKISKSQAWGIGTNTTNYKTLPFFTDDIGNIYKLSPANFSYDYKNKTVTVSFQSCYYKKVKKLYFVISQLNYENTPYVNFSPVKVYIK
;
A
#
# COMPACT_ATOMS: atom_id res chain seq x y z
N MET A 1 62.81 42.63 -31.23
CA MET A 1 61.39 42.32 -30.95
C MET A 1 61.06 40.96 -31.56
N ASN A 2 60.98 39.93 -30.71
CA ASN A 2 60.35 38.61 -30.89
C ASN A 2 60.48 37.84 -32.22
N THR A 3 61.63 37.23 -32.49
CA THR A 3 61.72 36.04 -33.38
C THR A 3 61.47 34.74 -32.59
N TYR A 4 62.07 34.59 -31.40
CA TYR A 4 61.92 33.40 -30.56
C TYR A 4 60.48 33.07 -30.11
N LYS A 5 59.60 34.08 -30.01
CA LYS A 5 58.20 33.87 -29.60
C LYS A 5 57.35 33.29 -30.74
N LYS A 6 57.68 33.59 -32.00
CA LYS A 6 56.97 33.06 -33.18
C LYS A 6 57.33 31.59 -33.46
N ASP A 7 58.53 31.16 -33.07
CA ASP A 7 58.98 29.79 -33.28
C ASP A 7 58.36 28.80 -32.28
N PHE A 8 57.99 29.28 -31.08
CA PHE A 8 57.28 28.47 -30.07
C PHE A 8 55.79 28.27 -30.38
N GLU A 9 55.13 29.27 -30.98
CA GLU A 9 53.70 29.21 -31.32
C GLU A 9 53.41 28.31 -32.54
N ASN A 10 54.43 27.96 -33.32
CA ASN A 10 54.33 27.11 -34.52
C ASN A 10 54.74 25.65 -34.29
N ILE A 11 55.00 25.23 -33.05
CA ILE A 11 55.23 23.82 -32.74
C ILE A 11 53.88 23.08 -32.95
N PRO A 12 53.78 22.14 -33.89
CA PRO A 12 52.53 21.43 -34.12
C PRO A 12 52.16 20.66 -32.84
N SER A 13 51.05 21.02 -32.22
CA SER A 13 50.46 20.22 -31.16
C SER A 13 50.27 18.81 -31.68
N SER A 14 50.93 17.82 -31.07
CA SER A 14 50.70 16.44 -31.47
C SER A 14 49.27 16.09 -31.08
N SER A 15 48.46 15.63 -32.03
CA SER A 15 47.08 15.19 -31.79
C SER A 15 46.97 14.13 -30.69
N LYS A 16 48.05 13.41 -30.43
CA LYS A 16 48.19 12.43 -29.34
C LYS A 16 48.25 13.09 -27.95
N LEU A 17 48.82 14.28 -27.85
CA LEU A 17 48.87 15.06 -26.62
C LEU A 17 47.48 15.60 -26.27
N ASP A 18 46.78 16.16 -27.26
CA ASP A 18 45.42 16.68 -27.10
C ASP A 18 44.44 15.55 -26.72
N LEU A 19 44.53 14.40 -27.39
CA LEU A 19 43.76 13.20 -27.01
C LEU A 19 44.07 12.71 -25.59
N THR A 20 45.33 12.85 -25.14
CA THR A 20 45.71 12.45 -23.78
C THR A 20 45.14 13.40 -22.73
N ILE A 21 45.17 14.70 -23.03
CA ILE A 21 44.60 15.76 -22.18
C ILE A 21 43.07 15.60 -22.08
N ASP A 22 42.39 15.39 -23.21
CA ASP A 22 40.93 15.19 -23.23
C ASP A 22 40.52 13.94 -22.47
N ASN A 23 41.23 12.82 -22.65
CA ASN A 23 40.98 11.59 -21.91
C ASN A 23 41.24 11.74 -20.40
N ALA A 24 42.24 12.54 -20.00
CA ALA A 24 42.50 12.85 -18.60
C ALA A 24 41.39 13.71 -17.98
N ILE A 25 40.90 14.71 -18.72
CA ILE A 25 39.78 15.58 -18.29
C ILE A 25 38.49 14.77 -18.16
N ILE A 26 38.20 13.87 -19.11
CA ILE A 26 37.03 12.98 -19.06
C ILE A 26 37.13 12.02 -17.87
N LYS A 27 38.30 11.39 -17.63
CA LYS A 27 38.52 10.55 -16.44
C LYS A 27 38.33 11.33 -15.14
N ALA A 28 38.84 12.54 -15.04
CA ALA A 28 38.69 13.37 -13.84
C ALA A 28 37.24 13.79 -13.58
N LYS A 29 36.47 14.13 -14.63
CA LYS A 29 35.03 14.43 -14.52
C LYS A 29 34.22 13.21 -14.07
N ASN A 30 34.54 12.02 -14.57
CA ASN A 30 33.86 10.78 -14.19
C ASN A 30 34.22 10.33 -12.76
N HIS A 31 35.46 10.55 -12.31
CA HIS A 31 35.89 10.25 -10.94
C HIS A 31 35.22 11.15 -9.91
N LYS A 32 35.01 12.45 -10.22
CA LYS A 32 34.25 13.36 -9.34
C LYS A 32 32.78 12.96 -9.18
N LYS A 33 32.12 12.44 -10.24
CA LYS A 33 30.75 11.90 -10.15
C LYS A 33 30.67 10.65 -9.26
N LEU A 34 31.64 9.74 -9.36
CA LEU A 34 31.72 8.51 -8.54
C LEU A 34 31.97 8.81 -7.05
N ILE A 35 32.82 9.78 -6.73
CA ILE A 35 33.08 10.21 -5.34
C ILE A 35 31.84 10.89 -4.72
N HIS A 36 31.03 11.59 -5.52
CA HIS A 36 29.80 12.19 -5.01
C HIS A 36 28.70 11.16 -4.73
N LEU A 37 28.63 10.08 -5.53
CA LEU A 37 27.75 8.93 -5.28
C LEU A 37 28.19 8.10 -4.07
N SER A 38 29.50 7.90 -3.85
CA SER A 38 29.98 7.11 -2.71
C SER A 38 29.75 7.82 -1.38
N LYS A 39 29.81 9.16 -1.33
CA LYS A 39 29.44 9.96 -0.16
C LYS A 39 27.95 9.94 0.18
N LEU A 40 27.06 9.68 -0.80
CA LEU A 40 25.62 9.46 -0.57
C LEU A 40 25.30 8.04 -0.08
N LEU A 41 26.13 7.05 -0.43
CA LEU A 41 25.95 5.66 0.01
C LEU A 41 26.50 5.41 1.42
N SER A 42 27.52 6.14 1.86
CA SER A 42 28.11 5.99 3.21
C SER A 42 27.23 6.52 4.35
N SER A 43 26.30 7.45 4.09
CA SER A 43 25.41 7.98 5.13
C SER A 43 24.29 7.01 5.50
N ILE A 44 23.83 6.19 4.56
CA ILE A 44 22.73 5.22 4.77
C ILE A 44 23.19 4.06 5.66
N SER A 45 24.42 3.58 5.49
CA SER A 45 24.98 2.47 6.28
C SER A 45 25.20 2.84 7.76
N VAL A 46 25.57 4.09 8.06
CA VAL A 46 25.77 4.57 9.44
C VAL A 46 24.44 4.68 10.19
N LEU A 47 23.35 5.04 9.51
CA LEU A 47 22.00 5.01 10.08
C LEU A 47 21.56 3.58 10.46
N PHE A 48 21.93 2.54 9.70
CA PHE A 48 21.63 1.15 10.03
C PHE A 48 22.43 0.62 11.24
N ILE A 49 23.66 1.10 11.45
CA ILE A 49 24.51 0.69 12.60
C ILE A 49 24.02 1.38 13.89
N LEU A 50 23.67 2.67 13.85
CA LEU A 50 23.07 3.36 14.99
C LEU A 50 21.66 2.81 15.32
N PHE A 51 20.92 2.36 14.31
CA PHE A 51 19.62 1.71 14.45
C PHE A 51 19.67 0.37 15.18
N THR A 52 20.69 -0.46 14.93
CA THR A 52 20.83 -1.77 15.60
C THR A 52 21.26 -1.65 17.06
N LEU A 53 21.95 -0.57 17.43
CA LEU A 53 22.37 -0.31 18.82
C LEU A 53 21.26 0.32 19.69
N GLY A 54 20.22 0.92 19.09
CA GLY A 54 19.14 1.61 19.81
C GLY A 54 17.99 0.74 20.31
N ILE A 55 17.95 -0.55 19.97
CA ILE A 55 16.78 -1.43 20.19
C ILE A 55 16.75 -2.09 21.59
N ASN A 56 17.66 -1.70 22.50
CA ASN A 56 17.90 -2.46 23.73
C ASN A 56 17.49 -1.78 25.06
N PHE A 57 16.47 -0.92 25.05
CA PHE A 57 15.86 -0.41 26.29
C PHE A 57 14.39 -0.79 26.39
N ASN A 58 14.12 -1.95 27.01
CA ASN A 58 12.77 -2.38 27.36
C ASN A 58 12.67 -2.62 28.88
N THR A 59 12.02 -1.68 29.57
CA THR A 59 11.34 -1.90 30.87
C THR A 59 10.38 -0.75 31.22
N PHE A 60 10.56 0.45 30.65
CA PHE A 60 9.55 1.53 30.72
C PHE A 60 8.45 1.45 29.66
N PHE A 61 8.59 0.55 28.68
CA PHE A 61 7.74 0.51 27.47
C PHE A 61 6.41 -0.24 27.67
N ALA A 62 6.33 -1.16 28.64
CA ALA A 62 5.14 -1.96 28.89
C ALA A 62 4.01 -1.19 29.60
N ASN A 63 4.34 -0.23 30.48
CA ASN A 63 3.34 0.53 31.24
C ASN A 63 2.68 1.67 30.46
N SER A 64 3.20 2.05 29.30
CA SER A 64 2.57 3.08 28.45
C SER A 64 1.46 2.54 27.54
N PHE A 65 1.29 1.22 27.40
CA PHE A 65 0.30 0.64 26.48
C PHE A 65 -1.14 0.63 27.01
N ASN A 66 -1.36 0.76 28.32
CA ASN A 66 -2.71 0.71 28.89
C ASN A 66 -3.50 2.03 28.82
N ASN A 67 -2.87 3.15 28.45
CA ASN A 67 -3.49 4.48 28.52
C ASN A 67 -3.43 5.33 27.23
N LEU A 68 -3.16 4.74 26.05
CA LEU A 68 -2.98 5.53 24.82
C LEU A 68 -4.27 5.69 23.99
N PRO A 69 -4.76 6.94 23.78
CA PRO A 69 -5.77 7.28 22.76
C PRO A 69 -5.39 6.88 21.33
N ILE A 70 -4.11 6.54 21.13
CA ILE A 70 -3.50 6.10 19.88
C ILE A 70 -4.17 4.82 19.36
N LEU A 71 -4.43 3.84 20.23
CA LEU A 71 -5.05 2.58 19.81
C LEU A 71 -6.49 2.77 19.32
N SER A 72 -7.31 3.58 19.99
CA SER A 72 -8.70 3.80 19.60
C SER A 72 -8.86 4.63 18.31
N SER A 73 -7.89 5.52 18.03
CA SER A 73 -7.87 6.31 16.79
C SER A 73 -7.33 5.50 15.61
N LEU A 74 -6.29 4.69 15.83
CA LEU A 74 -5.79 3.73 14.85
C LEU A 74 -6.79 2.60 14.60
N GLU A 75 -7.55 2.20 15.62
CA GLU A 75 -8.68 1.28 15.52
C GLU A 75 -9.72 1.77 14.53
N LYS A 76 -10.05 3.06 14.57
CA LYS A 76 -11.02 3.65 13.64
C LYS A 76 -10.48 3.75 12.22
N ALA A 77 -9.19 4.06 12.03
CA ALA A 77 -8.55 4.11 10.70
C ALA A 77 -8.53 2.73 10.05
N LEU A 78 -8.17 1.73 10.83
CA LEU A 78 -8.12 0.34 10.39
C LEU A 78 -9.53 -0.24 10.19
N ASN A 79 -10.49 0.03 11.07
CA ASN A 79 -11.87 -0.45 10.92
C ASN A 79 -12.62 0.17 9.74
N PHE A 80 -12.20 1.35 9.26
CA PHE A 80 -12.86 2.08 8.18
C PHE A 80 -12.45 1.57 6.80
N HIS A 81 -11.14 1.38 6.59
CA HIS A 81 -10.65 0.82 5.33
C HIS A 81 -10.61 -0.72 5.35
N TYR A 82 -10.51 -1.32 6.54
CA TYR A 82 -10.21 -2.75 6.69
C TYR A 82 -11.07 -3.46 7.73
N ASP A 83 -10.96 -4.77 7.62
CA ASP A 83 -11.56 -5.77 8.47
C ASP A 83 -11.36 -5.49 9.96
N LYS A 84 -12.46 -5.55 10.73
CA LYS A 84 -12.42 -5.57 12.19
C LYS A 84 -11.50 -6.69 12.72
N ASN A 85 -11.26 -7.75 11.93
CA ASN A 85 -10.38 -8.86 12.28
C ASN A 85 -8.89 -8.54 12.10
N LEU A 86 -8.50 -7.53 11.31
CA LEU A 86 -7.10 -7.07 11.24
C LEU A 86 -6.65 -6.48 12.59
N MET A 87 -7.60 -5.93 13.34
CA MET A 87 -7.39 -5.42 14.69
C MET A 87 -6.99 -6.49 15.70
N THR A 88 -7.48 -7.71 15.52
CA THR A 88 -7.09 -8.85 16.35
C THR A 88 -5.57 -9.07 16.26
N LYS A 89 -4.95 -8.88 15.09
CA LYS A 89 -3.47 -8.88 14.97
C LYS A 89 -2.82 -7.64 15.60
N VAL A 90 -3.41 -6.44 15.46
CA VAL A 90 -2.90 -5.22 16.10
C VAL A 90 -2.80 -5.41 17.63
N LYS A 91 -3.78 -6.09 18.22
CA LYS A 91 -3.92 -6.31 19.67
C LYS A 91 -3.21 -7.55 20.19
N GLU A 92 -3.29 -8.69 19.50
CA GLU A 92 -2.86 -9.99 20.03
C GLU A 92 -1.46 -10.41 19.58
N TYR A 93 -0.99 -10.01 18.39
CA TYR A 93 0.24 -10.57 17.80
C TYR A 93 1.09 -9.55 17.03
N THR A 94 2.29 -9.31 17.56
CA THR A 94 3.54 -9.28 16.78
C THR A 94 3.70 -8.18 15.73
N SER A 95 3.88 -6.94 16.16
CA SER A 95 4.85 -6.04 15.50
C SER A 95 5.28 -4.99 16.53
N PRO A 96 6.55 -4.96 16.97
CA PRO A 96 7.04 -3.94 17.88
C PRO A 96 6.77 -2.56 17.27
N SER A 97 6.43 -1.58 18.12
CA SER A 97 6.31 -0.20 17.66
C SER A 97 7.61 0.20 16.98
N VAL A 98 7.50 0.64 15.73
CA VAL A 98 8.68 0.97 14.91
C VAL A 98 9.18 2.36 15.28
N ASN A 99 8.26 3.27 15.64
CA ASN A 99 8.51 4.65 16.10
C ASN A 99 9.61 5.40 15.33
N LEU A 100 9.74 5.11 14.05
CA LEU A 100 10.71 5.78 13.19
C LEU A 100 10.15 7.13 12.81
N SER A 101 10.95 8.18 13.02
CA SER A 101 10.53 9.54 12.75
C SER A 101 11.48 10.28 11.83
N SER A 102 10.92 11.22 11.09
CA SER A 102 11.65 12.20 10.28
C SER A 102 10.99 13.56 10.50
N SER A 103 11.79 14.61 10.64
CA SER A 103 11.29 15.98 10.85
C SER A 103 11.80 16.90 9.75
N ASN A 104 10.89 17.67 9.16
CA ASN A 104 11.18 18.68 8.14
C ASN A 104 10.08 19.74 8.19
N LYS A 105 10.39 21.01 7.90
CA LYS A 105 9.43 22.14 7.92
C LYS A 105 8.50 22.16 9.16
N ASN A 106 9.04 21.93 10.35
CA ASN A 106 8.30 21.86 11.64
C ASN A 106 7.19 20.79 11.70
N ILE A 107 7.23 19.80 10.81
CA ILE A 107 6.35 18.64 10.84
C ILE A 107 7.21 17.43 11.15
N THR A 108 6.84 16.69 12.19
CA THR A 108 7.42 15.38 12.46
C THR A 108 6.46 14.30 11.98
N LEU A 109 6.92 13.50 11.03
CA LEU A 109 6.26 12.27 10.60
C LEU A 109 6.84 11.12 11.40
N THR A 110 5.99 10.39 12.12
CA THR A 110 6.35 9.18 12.86
C THR A 110 5.59 7.99 12.31
N ILE A 111 6.29 6.89 12.01
CA ILE A 111 5.68 5.61 11.69
C ILE A 111 5.54 4.81 12.98
N ASN A 112 4.29 4.69 13.44
CA ASN A 112 3.97 4.06 14.71
C ASN A 112 4.02 2.54 14.59
N LYS A 113 3.44 2.00 13.51
CA LYS A 113 3.29 0.57 13.32
C LYS A 113 3.22 0.20 11.85
N ILE A 114 3.73 -0.98 11.52
CA ILE A 114 3.67 -1.57 10.20
C ILE A 114 3.08 -2.97 10.34
N ILE A 115 2.07 -3.27 9.52
CA ILE A 115 1.34 -4.54 9.53
C ILE A 115 1.14 -4.95 8.09
N GLY A 116 1.49 -6.18 7.73
CA GLY A 116 1.23 -6.61 6.37
C GLY A 116 1.64 -8.04 6.11
N ASP A 117 1.50 -8.42 4.85
CA ASP A 117 2.03 -9.64 4.27
C ASP A 117 2.67 -9.32 2.91
N ASN A 118 2.84 -10.31 2.03
CA ASN A 118 3.46 -10.10 0.73
C ASN A 118 2.57 -9.34 -0.27
N LYS A 119 1.28 -9.19 0.06
CA LYS A 119 0.25 -8.65 -0.81
C LYS A 119 -0.13 -7.24 -0.38
N ASP A 120 -0.41 -7.04 0.90
CA ASP A 120 -0.81 -5.75 1.47
C ASP A 120 0.04 -5.34 2.66
N VAL A 121 0.31 -4.05 2.75
CA VAL A 121 1.06 -3.44 3.85
C VAL A 121 0.37 -2.17 4.32
N PHE A 122 0.07 -2.15 5.60
CA PHE A 122 -0.45 -1.03 6.38
C PHE A 122 0.67 -0.34 7.14
N ILE A 123 0.77 0.97 6.94
CA ILE A 123 1.68 1.84 7.65
C ILE A 123 0.84 2.83 8.46
N LEU A 124 0.89 2.72 9.78
CA LEU A 124 0.20 3.62 10.69
C LEU A 124 1.15 4.75 11.07
N TYR A 125 0.71 5.99 10.92
CA TYR A 125 1.57 7.16 11.11
C TYR A 125 0.93 8.26 11.97
N THR A 126 1.80 9.11 12.52
CA THR A 126 1.44 10.36 13.19
C THR A 126 2.15 11.52 12.52
N LEU A 127 1.44 12.62 12.31
CA LEU A 127 1.97 13.91 11.88
C LEU A 127 1.80 14.90 13.03
N LYS A 128 2.91 15.33 13.62
CA LYS A 128 2.90 16.33 14.71
C LYS A 128 3.05 17.73 14.13
N ASN A 129 1.98 18.52 14.23
CA ASN A 129 1.87 19.94 13.91
C ASN A 129 0.53 20.49 14.46
N ASN A 130 0.43 21.80 14.69
CA ASN A 130 -0.78 22.50 15.17
C ASN A 130 -1.96 22.52 14.17
N ASN A 131 -1.85 21.80 13.05
CA ASN A 131 -2.81 21.78 11.95
C ASN A 131 -3.20 20.34 11.58
N LYS A 132 -4.38 20.17 10.97
CA LYS A 132 -4.78 18.89 10.36
C LYS A 132 -3.92 18.62 9.12
N LEU A 133 -3.21 17.50 9.11
CA LEU A 133 -2.28 17.16 8.03
C LEU A 133 -2.58 15.83 7.36
N LEU A 134 -2.19 15.71 6.09
CA LEU A 134 -2.29 14.51 5.27
C LEU A 134 -1.04 14.39 4.40
N ILE A 135 -0.36 13.24 4.42
CA ILE A 135 0.67 12.92 3.44
C ILE A 135 0.02 12.98 2.06
N SER A 136 0.54 13.73 1.09
CA SER A 136 -0.11 13.87 -0.23
C SER A 136 0.74 13.40 -1.40
N ASN A 137 2.04 13.65 -1.38
CA ASN A 137 2.95 13.16 -2.40
C ASN A 137 4.06 12.37 -1.70
N PHE A 138 4.23 11.14 -2.13
CA PHE A 138 5.27 10.24 -1.66
C PHE A 138 5.69 9.27 -2.76
N THR A 139 6.91 8.75 -2.63
CA THR A 139 7.42 7.61 -3.38
C THR A 139 7.83 6.51 -2.43
N LEU A 140 7.78 5.27 -2.94
CA LEU A 140 8.36 4.12 -2.29
C LEU A 140 9.48 3.59 -3.17
N GLU A 141 10.65 3.39 -2.58
CA GLU A 141 11.81 2.80 -3.24
C GLU A 141 12.18 1.47 -2.60
N ASP A 142 12.64 0.52 -3.39
CA ASP A 142 13.26 -0.70 -2.86
C ASP A 142 14.69 -0.42 -2.34
N SER A 143 15.33 -1.45 -1.76
CA SER A 143 16.70 -1.34 -1.24
C SER A 143 17.78 -1.04 -2.29
N LYS A 144 17.44 -1.07 -3.59
CA LYS A 144 18.33 -0.73 -4.70
C LYS A 144 18.07 0.69 -5.24
N GLY A 145 17.16 1.45 -4.60
CA GLY A 145 16.77 2.78 -5.03
C GLY A 145 15.79 2.79 -6.22
N LYS A 146 15.24 1.63 -6.60
CA LYS A 146 14.24 1.57 -7.67
C LYS A 146 12.89 2.02 -7.11
N VAL A 147 12.28 3.02 -7.74
CA VAL A 147 10.91 3.43 -7.43
C VAL A 147 9.95 2.28 -7.74
N ILE A 148 9.25 1.79 -6.72
CA ILE A 148 8.21 0.76 -6.85
C ILE A 148 6.82 1.36 -6.93
N PHE A 149 6.64 2.58 -6.39
CA PHE A 149 5.38 3.30 -6.40
C PHE A 149 5.63 4.81 -6.34
N ASP A 150 4.93 5.58 -7.17
CA ASP A 150 4.87 7.04 -7.07
C ASP A 150 3.40 7.51 -7.04
N SER A 151 3.03 8.16 -5.94
CA SER A 151 1.71 8.75 -5.74
C SER A 151 1.31 9.83 -6.77
N LYS A 152 2.25 10.35 -7.56
CA LYS A 152 1.98 11.33 -8.63
C LYS A 152 1.48 10.68 -9.92
N ASN A 153 1.78 9.40 -10.16
CA ASN A 153 1.55 8.74 -11.45
C ASN A 153 0.08 8.39 -11.74
N PHE A 154 -0.81 8.50 -10.74
CA PHE A 154 -2.25 8.46 -10.95
C PHE A 154 -2.95 9.05 -9.73
N LYS A 155 -3.72 10.12 -9.92
CA LYS A 155 -4.52 10.73 -8.85
C LYS A 155 -5.99 10.66 -9.20
N SER A 156 -6.65 9.55 -8.90
CA SER A 156 -8.10 9.59 -8.72
C SER A 156 -8.38 10.14 -7.32
N LYS A 157 -8.97 11.34 -7.22
CA LYS A 157 -9.61 11.76 -5.96
C LYS A 157 -10.87 10.92 -5.77
N ILE A 158 -10.72 9.66 -5.36
CA ILE A 158 -11.84 8.93 -4.79
C ILE A 158 -12.04 9.58 -3.43
N LYS A 159 -13.09 10.40 -3.28
CA LYS A 159 -13.59 10.73 -1.94
C LYS A 159 -13.91 9.38 -1.31
N PRO A 160 -13.22 8.95 -0.24
CA PRO A 160 -13.67 7.77 0.49
C PRO A 160 -15.12 8.02 0.90
N THR A 161 -15.90 6.94 0.95
CA THR A 161 -17.29 6.96 1.40
C THR A 161 -17.42 7.84 2.64
N ILE A 162 -18.24 8.88 2.54
CA ILE A 162 -18.45 9.89 3.56
C ILE A 162 -18.70 9.17 4.90
N LEU A 163 -17.76 9.28 5.86
CA LEU A 163 -18.13 9.17 7.26
C LEU A 163 -19.10 10.30 7.52
N GLU A 164 -20.32 9.97 7.95
CA GLU A 164 -21.19 10.93 8.59
C GLU A 164 -20.33 11.73 9.60
N ASN A 165 -20.17 13.04 9.32
CA ASN A 165 -19.47 14.08 10.11
C ASN A 165 -18.08 14.62 9.66
N ASN A 166 -17.66 14.55 8.38
CA ASN A 166 -16.58 15.43 7.83
C ASN A 166 -15.18 15.38 8.50
N LYS A 167 -14.83 14.34 9.27
CA LYS A 167 -13.58 14.32 10.08
C LYS A 167 -12.37 13.66 9.41
N GLU A 168 -12.53 13.03 8.26
CA GLU A 168 -11.47 12.31 7.56
C GLU A 168 -11.10 12.96 6.23
N ILE A 169 -9.83 12.84 5.83
CA ILE A 169 -9.38 13.13 4.46
C ILE A 169 -8.58 11.92 3.99
N SER A 170 -8.92 11.38 2.83
CA SER A 170 -8.13 10.33 2.20
C SER A 170 -7.97 10.56 0.70
N PHE A 171 -6.99 9.89 0.10
CA PHE A 171 -6.88 9.77 -1.34
C PHE A 171 -6.39 8.39 -1.73
N VAL A 172 -6.65 8.05 -2.99
CA VAL A 172 -6.24 6.80 -3.61
C VAL A 172 -5.35 7.12 -4.80
N SER A 173 -4.26 6.38 -4.93
CA SER A 173 -3.37 6.44 -6.09
C SER A 173 -3.03 5.03 -6.52
N SER A 174 -2.76 4.82 -7.81
CA SER A 174 -2.37 3.52 -8.34
C SER A 174 -1.27 3.69 -9.36
N ASP A 175 -0.19 2.94 -9.20
CA ASP A 175 0.96 3.01 -10.08
C ASP A 175 1.62 1.65 -10.18
N ASN A 176 2.12 1.32 -11.37
CA ASN A 176 3.04 0.20 -11.57
C ASN A 176 2.56 -1.14 -10.95
N GLY A 177 1.27 -1.44 -10.99
CA GLY A 177 0.74 -2.68 -10.41
C GLY A 177 0.57 -2.66 -8.89
N TYR A 178 0.55 -1.47 -8.30
CA TYR A 178 0.20 -1.24 -6.90
C TYR A 178 -0.91 -0.21 -6.79
N LYS A 179 -1.65 -0.25 -5.69
CA LYS A 179 -2.59 0.77 -5.26
C LYS A 179 -2.21 1.22 -3.86
N ALA A 180 -2.27 2.51 -3.61
CA ALA A 180 -2.08 3.07 -2.29
C ALA A 180 -3.31 3.87 -1.85
N VAL A 181 -3.64 3.73 -0.57
CA VAL A 181 -4.75 4.45 0.07
C VAL A 181 -4.18 5.16 1.28
N VAL A 182 -4.23 6.49 1.31
CA VAL A 182 -3.66 7.27 2.41
C VAL A 182 -4.75 8.06 3.08
N THR A 183 -4.78 8.01 4.40
CA THR A 183 -5.91 8.43 5.22
C THR A 183 -5.40 9.25 6.39
N SER A 184 -6.16 10.27 6.75
CA SER A 184 -5.88 11.12 7.89
C SER A 184 -7.14 11.27 8.72
N LEU A 185 -7.06 10.78 9.95
CA LEU A 185 -8.08 10.85 10.96
C LEU A 185 -7.77 11.94 11.98
N ASN A 186 -8.73 12.83 12.16
CA ASN A 186 -8.65 13.86 13.19
C ASN A 186 -9.54 13.46 14.38
N TYR A 187 -8.97 12.71 15.33
CA TYR A 187 -9.65 12.32 16.58
C TYR A 187 -9.05 12.94 17.84
N SER A 188 -7.96 13.70 17.75
CA SER A 188 -7.33 14.25 18.94
C SER A 188 -8.08 15.51 19.41
N LYS A 189 -8.41 15.54 20.70
CA LYS A 189 -8.67 16.80 21.43
C LYS A 189 -7.40 17.64 21.55
N ALA A 190 -6.23 17.01 21.40
CA ALA A 190 -4.92 17.66 21.38
C ALA A 190 -4.66 18.25 19.99
N LYS A 191 -4.74 19.59 19.87
CA LYS A 191 -4.63 20.36 18.61
C LYS A 191 -3.33 20.17 17.80
N SER A 192 -2.39 19.33 18.24
CA SER A 192 -1.01 19.25 17.74
C SER A 192 -0.64 17.95 17.01
N GLU A 193 -1.56 16.98 16.89
CA GLU A 193 -1.27 15.70 16.27
C GLU A 193 -2.40 15.21 15.37
N THR A 194 -2.02 14.76 14.17
CA THR A 194 -2.90 14.06 13.22
C THR A 194 -2.45 12.61 13.08
N TYR A 195 -3.39 11.67 13.17
CA TYR A 195 -3.13 10.24 13.01
C TYR A 195 -3.60 9.79 11.64
N GLY A 196 -2.92 8.83 11.03
CA GLY A 196 -3.30 8.35 9.71
C GLY A 196 -2.84 6.93 9.42
N SER A 197 -3.32 6.41 8.29
CA SER A 197 -2.88 5.14 7.73
C SER A 197 -2.51 5.28 6.26
N MET A 198 -1.54 4.48 5.84
CA MET A 198 -1.18 4.27 4.44
C MET A 198 -1.28 2.78 4.12
N GLU A 199 -2.28 2.46 3.29
CA GLU A 199 -2.43 1.34 2.40
C GLU A 199 -1.34 1.25 1.33
N LEU A 200 -0.53 0.19 1.21
CA LEU A 200 0.01 -0.27 -0.07
C LEU A 200 -0.47 -1.69 -0.42
N ILE A 201 -1.06 -1.83 -1.60
CA ILE A 201 -1.69 -3.06 -2.12
C ILE A 201 -0.99 -3.46 -3.42
N SER A 202 -0.53 -4.70 -3.53
CA SER A 202 -0.14 -5.27 -4.82
C SER A 202 -1.39 -5.59 -5.65
N LEU A 203 -1.43 -5.25 -6.93
CA LEU A 203 -2.54 -5.56 -7.82
C LEU A 203 -2.35 -6.94 -8.46
N ASN A 204 -3.43 -7.74 -8.46
CA ASN A 204 -3.41 -9.16 -8.82
C ASN A 204 -2.94 -9.48 -10.24
N ASN A 205 -3.06 -8.53 -11.18
CA ASN A 205 -2.63 -8.72 -12.56
C ASN A 205 -1.11 -8.64 -12.78
N THR A 206 -0.30 -8.34 -11.75
CA THR A 206 1.13 -8.03 -11.95
C THR A 206 2.13 -9.03 -11.37
N ASN A 207 1.69 -10.04 -10.59
CA ASN A 207 2.57 -10.95 -9.83
C ASN A 207 3.61 -10.23 -8.93
N LYS A 208 3.46 -8.91 -8.73
CA LYS A 208 4.40 -8.11 -7.95
C LYS A 208 4.20 -8.36 -6.47
N ARG A 209 5.31 -8.38 -5.72
CA ARG A 209 5.32 -8.51 -4.27
C ARG A 209 5.92 -7.25 -3.68
N ILE A 210 5.39 -6.83 -2.53
CA ILE A 210 5.97 -5.71 -1.82
C ILE A 210 7.37 -6.12 -1.30
N PRO A 211 8.44 -5.35 -1.60
CA PRO A 211 9.78 -5.63 -1.10
C PRO A 211 9.84 -5.64 0.44
N LYS A 212 10.75 -6.42 1.02
CA LYS A 212 10.91 -6.47 2.49
C LYS A 212 11.37 -5.12 3.06
N ASN A 213 12.31 -4.49 2.38
CA ASN A 213 12.87 -3.21 2.78
C ASN A 213 12.42 -2.16 1.77
N ILE A 214 11.76 -1.12 2.26
CA ILE A 214 11.29 -0.01 1.43
C ILE A 214 11.71 1.30 2.07
N LEU A 215 12.03 2.30 1.26
CA LEU A 215 12.24 3.66 1.72
C LEU A 215 11.00 4.48 1.36
N LEU A 216 10.29 4.97 2.37
CA LEU A 216 9.19 5.92 2.19
C LEU A 216 9.78 7.32 2.12
N LYS A 217 9.63 7.98 0.96
CA LYS A 217 10.00 9.39 0.77
C LYS A 217 8.73 10.21 0.60
N VAL A 218 8.38 11.02 1.61
CA VAL A 218 7.28 11.97 1.50
C VAL A 218 7.85 13.29 1.03
N SER A 219 7.30 13.83 -0.06
CA SER A 219 7.72 15.11 -0.63
C SER A 219 6.74 16.25 -0.33
N THR A 220 5.47 15.92 -0.05
CA THR A 220 4.43 16.91 0.19
C THR A 220 3.46 16.44 1.25
N ILE A 221 3.21 17.28 2.24
CA ILE A 221 2.15 17.13 3.24
C ILE A 221 1.16 18.27 3.04
N LYS A 222 -0.14 17.98 3.04
CA LYS A 222 -1.20 18.97 2.86
C LYS A 222 -1.99 19.19 4.13
N ASN A 223 -2.51 20.39 4.29
CA ASN A 223 -3.66 20.67 5.14
C ASN A 223 -4.86 21.05 4.24
N ASN A 224 -5.94 21.58 4.84
CA ASN A 224 -7.14 21.96 4.08
C ASN A 224 -6.94 23.14 3.11
N THR A 225 -5.95 23.99 3.34
CA THR A 225 -5.78 25.29 2.65
C THR A 225 -4.46 25.43 1.90
N SER A 226 -3.45 24.61 2.20
CA SER A 226 -2.11 24.71 1.65
C SER A 226 -1.39 23.36 1.56
N SER A 227 -0.34 23.34 0.74
CA SER A 227 0.60 22.24 0.61
C SER A 227 1.96 22.66 1.15
N ILE A 228 2.62 21.78 1.88
CA ILE A 228 3.94 21.98 2.47
C ILE A 228 4.86 20.97 1.82
N ASP A 229 5.75 21.46 0.96
CA ASP A 229 6.78 20.66 0.34
C ASP A 229 7.98 20.54 1.28
N GLY A 230 8.54 19.34 1.35
CA GLY A 230 9.64 19.00 2.24
C GLY A 230 10.22 17.65 1.89
N ASP A 231 11.10 17.15 2.75
CA ASP A 231 11.77 15.87 2.54
C ASP A 231 11.73 15.07 3.86
N TRP A 232 10.81 14.11 3.92
CA TRP A 232 10.70 13.17 5.03
C TRP A 232 10.99 11.76 4.52
N ASN A 233 12.11 11.19 4.96
CA ASN A 233 12.61 9.90 4.51
C ASN A 233 12.60 8.91 5.66
N ILE A 234 11.84 7.82 5.52
CA ILE A 234 11.71 6.81 6.57
C ILE A 234 12.00 5.42 5.99
N PRO A 235 13.10 4.77 6.40
CA PRO A 235 13.38 3.39 6.01
C PRO A 235 12.44 2.45 6.75
N LEU A 236 11.74 1.57 6.03
CA LEU A 236 10.79 0.63 6.59
C LEU A 236 11.27 -0.80 6.34
N THR A 237 11.23 -1.60 7.39
CA THR A 237 11.45 -3.06 7.31
C THR A 237 10.13 -3.76 7.56
N LEU A 238 9.58 -4.37 6.51
CA LEU A 238 8.31 -5.08 6.54
C LEU A 238 8.52 -6.47 7.14
N GLN A 239 7.79 -6.77 8.22
CA GLN A 239 7.70 -8.14 8.71
C GLN A 239 6.85 -8.94 7.73
N LYS A 240 7.49 -9.80 6.95
CA LYS A 240 6.79 -10.70 6.05
C LYS A 240 6.21 -11.85 6.84
N ASN A 241 4.89 -11.94 6.91
CA ASN A 241 4.26 -13.24 7.11
C ASN A 241 4.65 -14.10 5.89
N SER A 242 5.58 -15.04 6.11
CA SER A 242 6.05 -15.98 5.08
C SER A 242 5.07 -17.12 4.80
N GLU A 243 3.99 -17.20 5.58
CA GLU A 243 2.95 -18.20 5.40
C GLU A 243 2.28 -18.04 4.04
N LYS A 244 2.25 -19.14 3.27
CA LYS A 244 1.50 -19.20 2.02
C LYS A 244 0.00 -19.03 2.36
N PRO A 245 -0.77 -18.29 1.55
CA PRO A 245 -2.21 -18.20 1.75
C PRO A 245 -2.82 -19.61 1.68
N LYS A 246 -3.88 -19.84 2.46
CA LYS A 246 -4.73 -21.01 2.22
C LYS A 246 -5.44 -20.80 0.89
N GLU A 247 -5.38 -21.79 0.01
CA GLU A 247 -5.89 -21.68 -1.35
C GLU A 247 -6.92 -22.78 -1.63
N TYR A 248 -8.05 -22.36 -2.18
CA TYR A 248 -9.16 -23.21 -2.59
C TYR A 248 -9.44 -22.96 -4.06
N ASN A 249 -9.55 -24.01 -4.86
CA ASN A 249 -9.59 -23.88 -6.32
C ASN A 249 -10.77 -24.62 -6.94
N ASN A 250 -11.20 -24.16 -8.12
CA ASN A 250 -12.16 -24.83 -8.99
C ASN A 250 -13.50 -25.20 -8.32
N ILE A 251 -14.04 -24.32 -7.47
CA ILE A 251 -15.33 -24.55 -6.80
C ILE A 251 -16.45 -24.15 -7.76
N LYS A 252 -17.19 -25.16 -8.24
CA LYS A 252 -18.32 -24.97 -9.15
C LYS A 252 -19.61 -24.76 -8.36
N PHE A 253 -20.45 -23.84 -8.83
CA PHE A 253 -21.79 -23.63 -8.27
C PHE A 253 -22.70 -22.98 -9.32
N SER A 254 -24.01 -23.02 -9.09
CA SER A 254 -24.97 -22.32 -9.94
C SER A 254 -25.75 -21.32 -9.09
N ALA A 255 -25.97 -20.13 -9.63
CA ALA A 255 -26.78 -19.09 -9.00
C ALA A 255 -27.69 -18.44 -10.05
N ASN A 256 -29.00 -18.41 -9.79
CA ASN A 256 -30.00 -17.89 -10.73
C ASN A 256 -29.81 -18.42 -12.17
N ASN A 257 -29.79 -19.76 -12.32
CA ASN A 257 -29.57 -20.47 -13.59
C ASN A 257 -28.27 -20.09 -14.32
N THR A 258 -27.29 -19.55 -13.59
CA THR A 258 -25.98 -19.17 -14.13
C THR A 258 -24.91 -20.05 -13.51
N ASP A 259 -24.19 -20.80 -14.33
CA ASP A 259 -23.07 -21.61 -13.89
C ASP A 259 -21.84 -20.74 -13.65
N CYS A 260 -21.24 -20.91 -12.47
CA CYS A 260 -20.13 -20.15 -11.96
C CYS A 260 -19.00 -21.07 -11.51
N ILE A 261 -17.78 -20.57 -11.59
CA ILE A 261 -16.57 -21.24 -11.08
C ILE A 261 -15.78 -20.24 -10.26
N ILE A 262 -15.57 -20.51 -8.98
CA ILE A 262 -14.51 -19.86 -8.21
C ILE A 262 -13.22 -20.54 -8.63
N ASN A 263 -12.45 -19.87 -9.50
CA ASN A 263 -11.18 -20.39 -10.00
C ASN A 263 -10.20 -20.54 -8.84
N TYR A 264 -10.12 -19.51 -8.00
CA TYR A 264 -9.40 -19.56 -6.74
C TYR A 264 -10.05 -18.68 -5.67
N LEU A 265 -9.87 -19.06 -4.41
CA LEU A 265 -9.99 -18.25 -3.21
C LEU A 265 -8.70 -18.37 -2.42
N ARG A 266 -8.03 -17.26 -2.17
CA ARG A 266 -6.79 -17.19 -1.37
C ARG A 266 -7.06 -16.42 -0.11
N ILE A 267 -6.80 -17.03 1.04
CA ILE A 267 -7.00 -16.43 2.36
C ILE A 267 -5.64 -15.98 2.88
N TYR A 268 -5.40 -14.67 2.84
CA TYR A 268 -4.24 -14.03 3.43
C TYR A 268 -4.56 -13.54 4.84
N PRO A 269 -3.53 -13.31 5.66
CA PRO A 269 -3.66 -12.53 6.89
C PRO A 269 -4.45 -11.22 6.76
N THR A 270 -4.28 -10.50 5.65
CA THR A 270 -4.80 -9.13 5.48
C THR A 270 -6.16 -9.07 4.78
N HIS A 271 -6.44 -9.98 3.84
CA HIS A 271 -7.71 -10.07 3.12
C HIS A 271 -7.91 -11.48 2.55
N MET A 272 -9.07 -11.73 1.96
CA MET A 272 -9.28 -12.86 1.05
C MET A 272 -9.40 -12.36 -0.38
N ASP A 273 -8.75 -13.02 -1.32
CA ASP A 273 -8.85 -12.74 -2.75
C ASP A 273 -9.58 -13.87 -3.45
N MET A 274 -10.65 -13.53 -4.15
CA MET A 274 -11.43 -14.50 -4.93
C MET A 274 -11.39 -14.12 -6.41
N ASN A 275 -11.06 -15.07 -7.27
CA ASN A 275 -11.29 -14.97 -8.71
C ASN A 275 -12.45 -15.87 -9.10
N ILE A 276 -13.48 -15.27 -9.68
CA ILE A 276 -14.71 -15.94 -10.07
C ILE A 276 -14.95 -15.75 -11.57
N LYS A 277 -15.24 -16.86 -12.25
CA LYS A 277 -15.76 -16.91 -13.61
C LYS A 277 -17.28 -17.07 -13.52
N LEU A 278 -18.02 -16.16 -14.13
CA LEU A 278 -19.48 -16.25 -14.22
C LEU A 278 -19.87 -16.90 -15.55
N GLY A 279 -21.15 -17.25 -15.72
CA GLY A 279 -21.78 -17.67 -16.97
C GLY A 279 -20.87 -18.31 -18.02
N ILE A 280 -20.50 -19.59 -17.84
CA ILE A 280 -19.58 -20.37 -18.70
C ILE A 280 -19.92 -20.23 -20.20
N ASN A 281 -21.17 -19.91 -20.55
CA ASN A 281 -21.62 -19.80 -21.94
C ASN A 281 -21.95 -18.37 -22.46
N LYS A 282 -22.24 -17.35 -21.63
CA LYS A 282 -22.54 -15.95 -22.09
C LYS A 282 -22.35 -14.91 -20.96
N ILE A 283 -21.13 -14.42 -20.74
CA ILE A 283 -20.90 -13.25 -19.85
C ILE A 283 -20.89 -11.95 -20.66
N SER A 284 -21.79 -11.03 -20.31
CA SER A 284 -21.74 -9.62 -20.74
C SER A 284 -21.03 -8.75 -19.70
N LYS A 285 -20.57 -7.56 -20.12
CA LYS A 285 -19.92 -6.58 -19.24
C LYS A 285 -20.71 -6.36 -17.95
N SER A 286 -22.04 -6.26 -18.01
CA SER A 286 -22.85 -5.96 -16.82
C SER A 286 -22.75 -7.03 -15.74
N GLN A 287 -22.61 -8.32 -16.07
CA GLN A 287 -22.54 -9.41 -15.08
C GLN A 287 -21.34 -9.27 -14.14
N ALA A 288 -20.20 -8.83 -14.67
CA ALA A 288 -18.97 -8.63 -13.91
C ALA A 288 -19.10 -7.51 -12.85
N TRP A 289 -19.86 -6.45 -13.17
CA TRP A 289 -20.07 -5.32 -12.28
C TRP A 289 -20.99 -5.67 -11.09
N GLY A 290 -21.85 -6.69 -11.25
CA GLY A 290 -22.80 -7.09 -10.21
C GLY A 290 -22.16 -7.69 -8.96
N ILE A 291 -20.94 -8.22 -9.07
CA ILE A 291 -20.25 -8.93 -7.98
C ILE A 291 -19.28 -8.03 -7.20
N GLY A 292 -18.83 -6.91 -7.78
CA GLY A 292 -17.77 -6.11 -7.17
C GLY A 292 -17.97 -4.60 -7.14
N THR A 293 -19.03 -4.08 -7.74
CA THR A 293 -19.27 -2.63 -7.79
C THR A 293 -20.75 -2.32 -7.60
N ASN A 294 -21.18 -2.22 -6.34
CA ASN A 294 -22.41 -1.51 -6.00
C ASN A 294 -22.03 -0.36 -5.06
N THR A 295 -22.05 0.87 -5.57
CA THR A 295 -21.75 2.07 -4.79
C THR A 295 -22.97 2.60 -4.04
N THR A 296 -24.17 2.00 -4.21
CA THR A 296 -25.42 2.54 -3.66
C THR A 296 -26.16 1.58 -2.73
N ASN A 297 -25.97 0.25 -2.81
CA ASN A 297 -26.59 -0.71 -1.90
C ASN A 297 -25.66 -1.84 -1.44
N TYR A 298 -24.99 -1.64 -0.30
CA TYR A 298 -24.08 -2.63 0.29
C TYR A 298 -24.76 -3.90 0.81
N LYS A 299 -26.09 -3.92 0.96
CA LYS A 299 -26.82 -5.09 1.51
C LYS A 299 -26.89 -6.26 0.54
N THR A 300 -26.72 -6.02 -0.76
CA THR A 300 -26.84 -7.04 -1.81
C THR A 300 -25.48 -7.48 -2.38
N LEU A 301 -24.39 -6.90 -1.87
CA LEU A 301 -23.04 -7.33 -2.24
C LEU A 301 -22.77 -8.74 -1.69
N PRO A 302 -22.00 -9.55 -2.43
CA PRO A 302 -21.61 -10.85 -1.92
C PRO A 302 -20.73 -10.71 -0.68
N PHE A 303 -20.76 -11.75 0.17
CA PHE A 303 -19.98 -11.82 1.39
C PHE A 303 -19.62 -13.27 1.70
N PHE A 304 -18.70 -13.47 2.62
CA PHE A 304 -18.51 -14.78 3.24
C PHE A 304 -19.13 -14.84 4.63
N THR A 305 -19.59 -16.01 5.03
CA THR A 305 -20.00 -16.28 6.41
C THR A 305 -19.40 -17.58 6.92
N ASP A 306 -19.11 -17.66 8.22
CA ASP A 306 -18.61 -18.88 8.85
C ASP A 306 -19.69 -19.67 9.60
N ASP A 307 -19.30 -20.81 10.18
CA ASP A 307 -20.18 -21.71 10.93
C ASP A 307 -20.83 -21.09 12.18
N ILE A 308 -20.27 -20.00 12.70
CA ILE A 308 -20.79 -19.30 13.89
C ILE A 308 -21.46 -17.97 13.54
N GLY A 309 -21.63 -17.67 12.25
CA GLY A 309 -22.38 -16.52 11.76
C GLY A 309 -21.60 -15.21 11.64
N ASN A 310 -20.26 -15.21 11.75
CA ASN A 310 -19.49 -14.01 11.39
C ASN A 310 -19.66 -13.73 9.89
N ILE A 311 -19.61 -12.45 9.52
CA ILE A 311 -19.75 -11.98 8.14
C ILE A 311 -18.46 -11.28 7.73
N TYR A 312 -17.88 -11.70 6.61
CA TYR A 312 -16.69 -11.14 5.99
C TYR A 312 -17.09 -10.44 4.69
N LYS A 313 -17.13 -9.11 4.72
CA LYS A 313 -17.68 -8.28 3.65
C LYS A 313 -16.68 -8.08 2.51
N LEU A 314 -17.20 -7.74 1.34
CA LEU A 314 -16.42 -7.25 0.21
C LEU A 314 -15.56 -6.04 0.64
N SER A 315 -14.29 -6.05 0.25
CA SER A 315 -13.38 -4.92 0.40
C SER A 315 -13.21 -4.20 -0.94
N PRO A 316 -13.32 -2.86 -1.00
CA PRO A 316 -13.08 -2.09 -2.22
C PRO A 316 -11.59 -2.04 -2.62
N ALA A 317 -10.72 -2.74 -1.89
CA ALA A 317 -9.28 -2.82 -2.09
C ALA A 317 -8.93 -3.23 -3.54
N ASN A 318 -9.42 -4.38 -4.00
CA ASN A 318 -9.13 -4.89 -5.34
C ASN A 318 -10.40 -5.35 -6.06
N PHE A 319 -10.77 -4.61 -7.11
CA PHE A 319 -11.70 -5.07 -8.13
C PHE A 319 -10.98 -5.04 -9.48
N SER A 320 -10.97 -6.17 -10.19
CA SER A 320 -10.49 -6.21 -11.56
C SER A 320 -11.32 -7.16 -12.39
N TYR A 321 -11.56 -6.80 -13.65
CA TYR A 321 -12.23 -7.67 -14.61
C TYR A 321 -11.29 -8.01 -15.76
N ASP A 322 -11.11 -9.30 -16.02
CA ASP A 322 -10.38 -9.82 -17.17
C ASP A 322 -11.40 -10.19 -18.26
N TYR A 323 -11.43 -9.38 -19.32
CA TYR A 323 -12.32 -9.59 -20.47
C TYR A 323 -11.99 -10.87 -21.26
N LYS A 324 -10.71 -11.22 -21.37
CA LYS A 324 -10.26 -12.37 -22.16
C LYS A 324 -10.68 -13.67 -21.50
N ASN A 325 -10.45 -13.77 -20.20
CA ASN A 325 -10.76 -14.97 -19.43
C ASN A 325 -12.17 -14.95 -18.84
N LYS A 326 -12.87 -13.82 -18.95
CA LYS A 326 -14.21 -13.55 -18.42
C LYS A 326 -14.28 -13.80 -16.90
N THR A 327 -13.28 -13.29 -16.18
CA THR A 327 -13.17 -13.49 -14.72
C THR A 327 -13.17 -12.16 -13.98
N VAL A 328 -13.82 -12.14 -12.82
CA VAL A 328 -13.77 -11.04 -11.87
C VAL A 328 -12.86 -11.45 -10.71
N THR A 329 -11.96 -10.56 -10.32
CA THR A 329 -11.23 -10.67 -9.06
C THR A 329 -11.75 -9.64 -8.09
N VAL A 330 -12.12 -10.09 -6.90
CA VAL A 330 -12.65 -9.27 -5.79
C VAL A 330 -11.95 -9.65 -4.49
N SER A 331 -11.77 -8.67 -3.60
CA SER A 331 -11.25 -8.90 -2.25
C SER A 331 -12.35 -8.85 -1.19
N PHE A 332 -12.14 -9.55 -0.08
CA PHE A 332 -13.00 -9.59 1.10
C PHE A 332 -12.18 -9.42 2.37
N GLN A 333 -12.87 -9.07 3.46
CA GLN A 333 -12.36 -9.20 4.82
C GLN A 333 -11.78 -10.61 5.08
N SER A 334 -10.71 -10.71 5.86
CA SER A 334 -10.02 -11.97 6.12
C SER A 334 -10.61 -12.75 7.29
N CYS A 335 -10.83 -14.05 7.08
CA CYS A 335 -11.15 -14.97 8.16
C CYS A 335 -9.94 -15.70 8.77
N TYR A 336 -8.71 -15.37 8.33
CA TYR A 336 -7.49 -16.13 8.62
C TYR A 336 -7.29 -16.47 10.11
N TYR A 337 -7.47 -15.48 10.99
CA TYR A 337 -7.22 -15.61 12.43
C TYR A 337 -8.38 -16.23 13.22
N LYS A 338 -9.56 -16.36 12.62
CA LYS A 338 -10.76 -16.85 13.31
C LYS A 338 -10.82 -18.37 13.44
N LYS A 339 -9.82 -19.10 12.89
CA LYS A 339 -9.77 -20.57 12.87
C LYS A 339 -11.10 -21.19 12.40
N VAL A 340 -11.68 -20.60 11.36
CA VAL A 340 -12.97 -20.99 10.78
C VAL A 340 -12.98 -22.47 10.41
N LYS A 341 -14.02 -23.20 10.83
CA LYS A 341 -14.22 -24.62 10.47
C LYS A 341 -14.96 -24.77 9.16
N LYS A 342 -15.98 -23.93 8.92
CA LYS A 342 -16.73 -23.91 7.67
C LYS A 342 -16.87 -22.48 7.17
N LEU A 343 -16.55 -22.28 5.90
CA LEU A 343 -16.66 -20.97 5.25
C LEU A 343 -17.63 -21.10 4.07
N TYR A 344 -18.53 -20.14 3.94
CA TYR A 344 -19.54 -20.11 2.89
C TYR A 344 -19.48 -18.79 2.14
N PHE A 345 -19.34 -18.85 0.82
CA PHE A 345 -19.56 -17.70 -0.04
C PHE A 345 -21.07 -17.52 -0.26
N VAL A 346 -21.57 -16.30 -0.06
CA VAL A 346 -22.99 -15.97 -0.19
C VAL A 346 -23.18 -14.94 -1.28
N ILE A 347 -24.05 -15.26 -2.23
CA ILE A 347 -24.43 -14.37 -3.33
C ILE A 347 -25.95 -14.38 -3.51
N SER A 348 -26.55 -13.21 -3.68
CA SER A 348 -28.01 -13.06 -3.81
C SER A 348 -28.42 -12.12 -4.95
N GLN A 349 -27.45 -11.65 -5.73
CA GLN A 349 -27.68 -10.74 -6.83
C GLN A 349 -26.67 -10.99 -7.94
N LEU A 350 -27.14 -10.90 -9.19
CA LEU A 350 -26.32 -10.93 -10.39
C LEU A 350 -26.81 -9.83 -11.33
N ASN A 351 -25.93 -9.40 -12.23
CA ASN A 351 -26.30 -8.51 -13.31
C ASN A 351 -26.36 -9.32 -14.61
N TYR A 352 -27.28 -8.97 -15.51
CA TYR A 352 -27.38 -9.51 -16.86
C TYR A 352 -27.34 -8.38 -17.88
N GLU A 353 -27.04 -8.67 -19.15
CA GLU A 353 -26.83 -7.65 -20.19
C GLU A 353 -27.99 -6.67 -20.30
N ASN A 354 -29.21 -7.20 -20.29
CA ASN A 354 -30.44 -6.45 -20.46
C ASN A 354 -31.23 -6.28 -19.15
N THR A 355 -30.70 -6.76 -18.03
CA THR A 355 -31.39 -6.73 -16.73
C THR A 355 -30.35 -6.59 -15.62
N PRO A 356 -30.02 -5.35 -15.22
CA PRO A 356 -29.13 -5.12 -14.10
C PRO A 356 -29.82 -5.47 -12.77
N TYR A 357 -29.04 -5.86 -11.77
CA TYR A 357 -29.46 -6.02 -10.37
C TYR A 357 -30.59 -7.05 -10.16
N VAL A 358 -30.51 -8.21 -10.81
CA VAL A 358 -31.46 -9.30 -10.61
C VAL A 358 -31.19 -9.94 -9.26
N ASN A 359 -32.11 -9.71 -8.32
CA ASN A 359 -32.12 -10.31 -6.99
C ASN A 359 -32.72 -11.72 -7.04
N PHE A 360 -32.19 -12.61 -6.21
CA PHE A 360 -32.68 -13.97 -6.05
C PHE A 360 -32.42 -14.48 -4.63
N SER A 361 -33.03 -15.61 -4.27
CA SER A 361 -32.81 -16.27 -2.97
C SER A 361 -31.32 -16.54 -2.75
N PRO A 362 -30.73 -16.12 -1.61
CA PRO A 362 -29.29 -16.23 -1.39
C PRO A 362 -28.76 -17.66 -1.60
N VAL A 363 -27.77 -17.79 -2.47
CA VAL A 363 -27.05 -19.04 -2.71
C VAL A 363 -25.84 -19.09 -1.79
N LYS A 364 -25.72 -20.16 -1.00
CA LYS A 364 -24.57 -20.42 -0.12
C LYS A 364 -23.68 -21.49 -0.74
N VAL A 365 -22.46 -21.13 -1.07
CA VAL A 365 -21.45 -22.01 -1.66
C VAL A 365 -20.44 -22.38 -0.58
N TYR A 366 -20.36 -23.66 -0.23
CA TYR A 366 -19.40 -24.14 0.75
C TYR A 366 -17.98 -24.13 0.17
N ILE A 367 -17.04 -23.55 0.92
CA ILE A 367 -15.61 -23.56 0.63
C ILE A 367 -15.00 -24.72 1.43
N LYS A 368 -14.60 -25.78 0.72
CA LYS A 368 -14.09 -27.02 1.29
C LYS A 368 -12.62 -26.95 1.63
#